data_AF-A0AB34LHJ2-F1
#
_entry.id   AF-A0AB34LHJ2-F1
#
_cell.length_a   1.000
_cell.length_b   1.000
_cell.length_c   1.000
_cell.angle_alpha   90.00
_cell.angle_beta   90.00
_cell.angle_gamma   90.00
#
_symmetry.space_group_name_H-M   'P 1'
#
loop_
_entity.id
_entity.type
_entity.pdbx_description
1 polymer ?
#
loop_
_entity_poly.entity_id
_entity_poly.type
_entity_poly.pdbx_seq_one_letter_code
_entity_poly.pdbx_strand_id
1 'polypeptide(L)'
;MSIQHINRRLKDIKERYDLSIENFSTHTFRKTFGRNYYETRGKTEEALIQLQKVFNHSNVGITYVYIGIRNDEINDFYKNIKYRDDD
;
A
#
# COMPACT_ATOMS: atom_id res chain seq x y z
N MET A 1 -23.04 11.24 -1.61
CA MET A 1 -21.93 11.68 -0.72
C MET A 1 -20.68 11.79 -1.58
N SER A 2 -19.95 12.92 -1.58
CA SER A 2 -18.78 13.09 -2.48
C SER A 2 -17.50 12.52 -1.86
N ILE A 3 -16.53 12.12 -2.70
CA ILE A 3 -15.19 11.67 -2.23
C ILE A 3 -14.52 12.75 -1.38
N GLN A 4 -14.69 14.02 -1.74
CA GLN A 4 -14.20 15.15 -0.96
C GLN A 4 -14.81 15.20 0.44
N HIS A 5 -16.11 14.90 0.56
CA HIS A 5 -16.78 14.85 1.86
C HIS A 5 -16.20 13.74 2.73
N ILE A 6 -15.97 12.55 2.16
CA ILE A 6 -15.33 11.44 2.88
C ILE A 6 -13.90 11.80 3.28
N ASN A 7 -13.10 12.35 2.37
CA ASN A 7 -11.73 12.74 2.67
C ASN A 7 -11.63 13.81 3.77
N ARG A 8 -12.59 14.74 3.86
CA ARG A 8 -12.67 15.67 5.00
C ARG A 8 -12.92 14.93 6.32
N ARG A 9 -13.90 14.03 6.35
CA ARG A 9 -14.17 13.20 7.54
C ARG A 9 -12.96 12.35 7.96
N LEU A 10 -12.21 11.83 6.99
CA LEU A 10 -10.99 11.07 7.27
C LEU A 10 -9.89 11.95 7.88
N LYS A 11 -9.75 13.21 7.46
CA LYS A 11 -8.85 14.17 8.12
C LYS A 11 -9.26 14.43 9.56
N ASP A 12 -10.56 14.65 9.82
CA ASP A 12 -11.08 14.83 11.18
C ASP A 12 -10.74 13.62 12.07
N ILE A 13 -10.86 12.40 11.53
CA ILE A 13 -10.49 11.15 12.24
C ILE A 13 -8.99 11.10 12.50
N LYS A 14 -8.16 11.44 11.51
CA LYS A 14 -6.69 11.46 11.68
C LYS A 14 -6.29 12.38 12.82
N GLU A 15 -6.83 13.59 12.87
CA GLU A 15 -6.54 14.58 13.92
C GLU A 15 -7.06 14.12 15.29
N ARG A 16 -8.30 13.60 15.33
CA ARG A 16 -8.94 13.18 16.58
C ARG A 16 -8.20 12.03 17.28
N TYR A 17 -7.60 11.12 16.52
CA TYR A 17 -6.94 9.93 17.05
C TYR A 17 -5.41 9.96 16.90
N ASP A 18 -4.84 11.11 16.55
CA ASP A 18 -3.39 11.31 16.37
C ASP A 18 -2.74 10.22 15.49
N LEU A 19 -3.38 9.93 14.35
CA LEU A 19 -2.89 8.88 13.46
C LEU A 19 -1.66 9.37 12.68
N SER A 20 -0.55 8.66 12.82
CA SER A 20 0.73 8.89 12.10
C SER A 20 0.67 8.47 10.62
N ILE A 21 -0.34 8.92 9.89
CA ILE A 21 -0.58 8.60 8.48
C ILE A 21 -0.52 9.91 7.70
N GLU A 22 0.47 10.06 6.83
CA GLU A 22 0.67 11.31 6.07
C GLU A 22 -0.55 11.65 5.20
N ASN A 23 -0.87 10.77 4.23
CA ASN A 23 -1.90 10.97 3.21
C ASN A 23 -3.11 10.04 3.43
N PHE A 24 -3.97 10.38 4.39
CA PHE A 24 -5.17 9.59 4.71
C PHE A 24 -6.37 9.94 3.81
N SER A 25 -6.87 8.97 3.05
CA SER A 25 -7.95 9.13 2.08
C SER A 25 -8.69 7.81 1.79
N THR A 26 -9.71 7.86 0.95
CA THR A 26 -10.37 6.65 0.42
C THR A 26 -9.40 5.68 -0.26
N HIS A 27 -8.36 6.19 -0.93
CA HIS A 27 -7.33 5.35 -1.53
C HIS A 27 -6.48 4.62 -0.50
N THR A 28 -6.30 5.16 0.71
CA THR A 28 -5.56 4.47 1.78
C THR A 28 -6.19 3.11 2.06
N PHE A 29 -7.52 3.06 2.22
CA PHE A 29 -8.23 1.79 2.44
C PHE A 29 -8.06 0.80 1.29
N ARG A 30 -8.11 1.28 0.03
CA ARG A 30 -7.92 0.41 -1.13
C ARG A 30 -6.51 -0.17 -1.19
N LYS A 31 -5.49 0.63 -0.87
CA LYS A 31 -4.10 0.16 -0.75
C LYS A 31 -3.96 -0.86 0.38
N THR A 32 -4.50 -0.57 1.56
CA THR A 32 -4.48 -1.47 2.72
C THR A 32 -5.17 -2.79 2.43
N PHE A 33 -6.35 -2.77 1.80
CA PHE A 33 -7.05 -3.98 1.36
C PHE A 33 -6.19 -4.82 0.42
N GLY A 34 -5.62 -4.20 -0.62
CA GLY A 34 -4.78 -4.93 -1.58
C GLY A 34 -3.52 -5.51 -0.94
N ARG A 35 -2.87 -4.75 -0.04
CA ARG A 35 -1.70 -5.21 0.68
C ARG A 35 -2.02 -6.41 1.59
N ASN A 36 -3.07 -6.30 2.39
CA ASN A 36 -3.51 -7.38 3.27
C ASN A 36 -3.90 -8.63 2.48
N TYR A 37 -4.60 -8.48 1.36
CA TYR A 37 -4.94 -9.61 0.48
C TYR A 37 -3.69 -10.31 -0.05
N TYR A 38 -2.72 -9.55 -0.55
CA TYR A 38 -1.45 -10.10 -1.04
C TYR A 38 -0.69 -10.86 0.05
N GLU A 39 -0.56 -10.30 1.25
CA GLU A 39 0.14 -10.91 2.37
C GLU A 39 -0.55 -12.18 2.89
N THR A 40 -1.87 -12.13 3.09
CA THR A 40 -2.66 -13.27 3.57
C THR A 40 -2.74 -14.42 2.57
N ARG A 41 -2.50 -14.15 1.29
CA ARG A 41 -2.41 -15.14 0.21
C ARG A 41 -0.99 -15.65 -0.05
N GLY A 42 -0.05 -15.38 0.86
CA GLY A 42 1.31 -15.89 0.76
C GLY A 42 2.19 -15.15 -0.25
N LYS A 43 1.85 -13.90 -0.59
CA LYS A 43 2.65 -13.03 -1.44
C LYS A 43 2.89 -13.59 -2.86
N THR A 44 1.89 -14.27 -3.43
CA THR A 44 2.01 -14.94 -4.74
C THR A 44 1.73 -14.02 -5.93
N GLU A 45 2.28 -14.36 -7.10
CA GLU A 45 1.95 -13.68 -8.36
C GLU A 45 0.46 -13.81 -8.72
N GLU A 46 -0.14 -14.96 -8.42
CA GLU A 46 -1.59 -15.17 -8.62
C GLU A 46 -2.42 -14.15 -7.84
N ALA A 47 -2.05 -13.85 -6.59
CA ALA A 47 -2.72 -12.81 -5.79
C ALA A 47 -2.57 -11.42 -6.43
N LEU A 48 -1.42 -11.10 -7.04
CA LEU A 48 -1.23 -9.84 -7.77
C LEU A 48 -2.09 -9.75 -9.03
N ILE A 49 -2.21 -10.84 -9.79
CA ILE A 49 -3.06 -10.90 -10.99
C ILE A 49 -4.54 -10.74 -10.61
N GLN A 50 -4.97 -11.36 -9.51
CA GLN A 50 -6.33 -11.20 -8.98
C GLN A 50 -6.58 -9.74 -8.55
N LEU A 51 -5.65 -9.14 -7.81
CA LEU A 51 -5.73 -7.73 -7.40
C LEU A 51 -5.71 -6.77 -8.60
N GLN A 52 -4.93 -7.07 -9.65
CA GLN A 52 -4.95 -6.29 -10.88
C GLN A 52 -6.36 -6.24 -11.48
N LYS A 53 -7.05 -7.38 -11.55
CA LYS A 53 -8.43 -7.46 -12.06
C LYS A 53 -9.40 -6.70 -11.16
N VAL A 54 -9.32 -6.91 -9.85
CA VAL A 54 -10.18 -6.22 -8.85
C VAL A 54 -9.97 -4.71 -8.89
N PHE A 55 -8.72 -4.27 -9.08
CA PHE A 55 -8.39 -2.85 -9.15
C PHE A 55 -8.53 -2.24 -10.54
N ASN A 56 -8.83 -3.05 -11.56
CA ASN A 56 -8.89 -2.63 -12.96
C ASN A 56 -7.62 -1.89 -13.40
N HIS A 57 -6.45 -2.43 -13.04
CA HIS A 57 -5.16 -1.90 -13.46
C HIS A 57 -4.71 -2.54 -14.79
N SER A 58 -4.02 -1.78 -15.63
CA SER A 58 -3.59 -2.25 -16.95
C SER A 58 -2.45 -3.29 -16.92
N ASN A 59 -1.70 -3.37 -15.82
CA ASN A 59 -0.69 -4.41 -15.59
C ASN A 59 -0.47 -4.66 -14.09
N VAL A 60 0.12 -5.82 -13.75
CA VAL A 60 0.45 -6.21 -12.37
C VAL A 60 1.42 -5.25 -11.68
N GLY A 61 2.34 -4.62 -12.43
CA GLY A 61 3.31 -3.68 -11.89
C GLY A 61 2.66 -2.43 -11.27
N ILE A 62 1.55 -1.96 -11.84
CA ILE A 62 0.76 -0.87 -11.24
C ILE A 62 0.21 -1.30 -9.89
N THR A 63 -0.37 -2.50 -9.80
CA THR A 63 -0.86 -3.05 -8.52
C THR A 63 0.26 -3.16 -7.50
N TYR A 64 1.43 -3.63 -7.94
CA TYR A 64 2.61 -3.82 -7.10
C TYR A 64 3.07 -2.53 -6.41
N VAL A 65 3.17 -1.45 -7.19
CA VAL A 65 3.48 -0.11 -6.67
C VAL A 65 2.32 0.43 -5.84
N TYR A 66 1.09 0.24 -6.30
CA TYR A 66 -0.10 0.77 -5.65
C TYR A 66 -0.25 0.27 -4.19
N ILE A 67 0.00 -1.01 -3.95
CA ILE A 67 -0.06 -1.63 -2.61
C ILE A 67 1.26 -1.52 -1.81
N GLY A 68 2.23 -0.74 -2.32
CA GLY A 68 3.42 -0.33 -1.60
C GLY A 68 4.58 -1.34 -1.54
N ILE A 69 4.52 -2.46 -2.27
CA ILE A 69 5.57 -3.51 -2.17
C ILE A 69 6.90 -3.02 -2.73
N ARG A 70 6.90 -2.29 -3.85
CA ARG A 70 8.14 -1.77 -4.47
C ARG A 70 8.98 -0.95 -3.50
N ASN A 71 8.36 -0.13 -2.67
CA ASN A 71 9.10 0.70 -1.72
C ASN A 71 9.74 -0.17 -0.62
N ASP A 72 9.04 -1.20 -0.18
CA ASP A 72 9.55 -2.13 0.85
C ASP A 72 10.74 -2.93 0.32
N GLU A 73 10.66 -3.46 -0.91
CA GLU A 73 11.80 -4.17 -1.52
C GLU A 73 13.03 -3.30 -1.70
N ILE A 74 12.84 -2.05 -2.13
CA ILE A 74 13.95 -1.09 -2.26
C ILE A 74 14.57 -0.83 -0.89
N ASN A 75 13.76 -0.60 0.14
CA ASN A 75 14.23 -0.38 1.50
C ASN A 75 14.99 -1.59 2.04
N ASP A 76 14.47 -2.80 1.80
CA ASP A 76 15.09 -4.03 2.26
C ASP A 76 16.39 -4.34 1.51
N PHE A 77 16.45 -4.05 0.20
CA PHE A 77 17.69 -4.13 -0.59
C PHE A 77 18.78 -3.21 -0.02
N TYR A 78 18.46 -1.94 0.25
CA TYR A 78 19.43 -1.00 0.83
C TYR A 78 19.87 -1.39 2.25
N LYS A 79 18.99 -1.95 3.08
CA LYS A 79 19.36 -2.49 4.40
C LYS A 79 20.37 -3.64 4.28
N ASN A 80 20.14 -4.55 3.33
CA ASN A 80 21.02 -5.70 3.10
C ASN A 80 22.39 -5.30 2.55
N ILE A 81 22.50 -4.19 1.81
CA ILE A 81 23.79 -3.63 1.38
C ILE A 81 24.55 -3.09 2.59
N LYS A 82 23.92 -2.21 3.39
CA LYS A 82 24.61 -1.56 4.52
C LYS A 82 25.17 -2.55 5.54
N TYR A 83 24.46 -3.65 5.79
CA TYR A 83 24.92 -4.70 6.73
C TYR A 83 26.19 -5.44 6.27
N ARG A 84 26.60 -5.31 4.99
CA ARG A 84 27.78 -5.97 4.45
C ARG A 84 29.04 -5.11 4.46
N ASP A 85 28.90 -3.80 4.69
CA ASP A 85 30.02 -2.85 4.67
C ASP A 85 30.50 -2.47 6.09
N ASP A 86 29.83 -2.98 7.14
CA ASP A 86 30.11 -2.71 8.57
C ASP A 86 30.79 -3.91 9.30
N ASP A 87 31.21 -4.96 8.57
CA ASP A 87 32.02 -6.12 9.03
C ASP A 87 33.45 -6.10 8.43
#